data_AF-A0A8S9EG13-F1
#
_entry.id   AF-A0A8S9EG13-F1
#
_cell.length_a   1.000
_cell.length_b   1.000
_cell.length_c   1.000
_cell.angle_alpha   90.00
_cell.angle_beta   90.00
_cell.angle_gamma   90.00
#
_symmetry.space_group_name_H-M   'P 1'
#
loop_
_entity.id
_entity.type
_entity.pdbx_description
1 polymer ?
#
loop_
_entity_poly.entity_id
_entity_poly.type
_entity_poly.pdbx_seq_one_letter_code
_entity_poly.pdbx_strand_id
1 'polypeptide(L)'
;MGALQPGLPNPAMIPEGWYLLIIDLKDCFFTIALHENDKQPASLEPPLSPHCRARESHAIFHQNARGLAQSYNIAIEEARAIVKACAICSHHNLGLG
;
A
#
# COMPACT_ATOMS: atom_id res chain seq x y z
N MET A 1 17.75 18.87 -45.27
CA MET A 1 18.84 18.46 -44.36
C MET A 1 18.23 17.60 -43.26
N GLY A 2 18.34 16.28 -43.36
CA GLY A 2 17.87 15.33 -42.34
C GLY A 2 19.05 14.81 -41.53
N ALA A 3 18.87 14.64 -40.22
CA ALA A 3 19.92 14.19 -39.31
C ALA A 3 20.30 12.72 -39.57
N LEU A 4 21.60 12.46 -39.74
CA LEU A 4 22.17 11.11 -39.72
C LEU A 4 22.06 10.58 -38.29
N GLN A 5 21.28 9.52 -38.07
CA GLN A 5 21.20 8.86 -36.77
C GLN A 5 22.58 8.26 -36.42
N PRO A 6 23.17 8.61 -35.26
CA PRO A 6 24.38 7.95 -34.78
C PRO A 6 24.09 6.48 -34.54
N GLY A 7 24.93 5.61 -35.11
CA GLY A 7 24.75 4.16 -35.10
C GLY A 7 24.53 3.60 -33.70
N LEU A 8 23.51 2.73 -33.58
CA LEU A 8 23.34 1.85 -32.42
C LEU A 8 24.67 1.12 -32.15
N PRO A 9 25.04 0.89 -30.86
CA PRO A 9 26.20 0.08 -30.55
C PRO A 9 26.03 -1.30 -31.19
N ASN A 10 27.07 -1.75 -31.89
CA ASN A 10 27.11 -3.06 -32.52
C ASN A 10 26.79 -4.14 -31.47
N PRO A 11 25.78 -5.00 -31.67
CA PRO A 11 25.39 -6.05 -30.73
C PRO A 11 26.47 -7.13 -30.49
N ALA A 12 27.61 -7.05 -31.18
CA ALA A 12 28.77 -7.94 -31.03
C ALA A 12 29.55 -7.80 -29.70
N MET A 13 29.01 -7.14 -28.67
CA MET A 13 29.69 -6.94 -27.37
C MET A 13 29.20 -7.88 -26.26
N ILE A 14 28.62 -9.04 -26.60
CA ILE A 14 28.40 -10.11 -25.62
C ILE A 14 29.69 -10.94 -25.58
N PRO A 15 30.49 -10.89 -24.49
CA PRO A 15 31.75 -11.63 -24.40
C PRO A 15 31.51 -13.14 -24.43
N GLU A 16 32.34 -13.89 -25.15
CA GLU A 16 32.28 -15.36 -25.17
C GLU A 16 32.48 -15.91 -23.75
N GLY A 17 31.43 -16.54 -23.19
CA GLY A 17 31.41 -17.06 -21.82
C GLY A 17 30.27 -16.53 -20.95
N TRP A 18 29.47 -15.59 -21.43
CA TRP A 18 28.27 -15.13 -20.72
C TRP A 18 27.09 -16.08 -20.91
N TYR A 19 26.46 -16.46 -19.80
CA TYR A 19 25.22 -17.25 -19.80
C TYR A 19 24.09 -16.36 -20.34
N LEU A 20 23.67 -16.59 -21.58
CA LEU A 20 22.54 -15.90 -22.17
C LEU A 20 21.24 -16.50 -21.62
N LEU A 21 20.70 -15.89 -20.58
CA LEU A 21 19.36 -16.21 -20.09
C LEU A 21 18.35 -15.48 -20.97
N ILE A 22 17.88 -16.15 -22.03
CA ILE A 22 16.81 -15.64 -22.88
C ILE A 22 15.49 -15.87 -22.12
N ILE A 23 15.09 -14.85 -21.38
CA ILE A 23 13.83 -14.80 -20.66
C ILE A 23 12.76 -14.35 -21.66
N ASP A 24 11.90 -15.26 -22.10
CA ASP A 24 10.76 -14.88 -22.95
C ASP A 24 9.83 -13.96 -22.15
N LEU A 25 9.76 -12.69 -22.54
CA LEU A 25 8.99 -11.67 -21.83
C LEU A 25 7.49 -12.02 -21.78
N LYS A 26 6.99 -12.85 -22.71
CA LYS A 26 5.59 -13.27 -22.75
C LYS A 26 5.30 -14.37 -21.74
N ASP A 27 6.24 -15.28 -21.49
CA ASP A 27 6.18 -16.29 -20.41
C ASP A 27 6.52 -15.72 -19.02
N CYS A 28 7.33 -14.66 -18.96
CA CYS A 28 7.78 -14.07 -17.69
C CYS A 28 6.89 -12.95 -17.15
N PHE A 29 5.87 -12.52 -17.89
CA PHE A 29 4.86 -11.61 -17.36
C PHE A 29 3.92 -12.29 -16.34
N PHE A 30 3.91 -13.62 -16.24
CA PHE A 30 2.95 -14.34 -15.40
C PHE A 30 3.54 -15.44 -14.48
N THR A 31 4.83 -15.76 -14.57
CA THR A 31 5.42 -16.87 -13.78
C THR A 31 6.64 -16.45 -12.98
N ILE A 32 6.50 -15.41 -12.16
CA ILE A 32 7.21 -15.37 -10.87
C ILE A 32 6.23 -15.89 -9.84
N ALA A 33 6.35 -17.16 -9.47
CA ALA A 33 5.58 -17.73 -8.38
C ALA A 33 5.98 -17.01 -7.09
N LEU A 34 5.18 -16.03 -6.67
CA LEU A 34 5.35 -15.39 -5.38
C LEU A 34 5.24 -16.47 -4.31
N HIS A 35 6.29 -16.61 -3.51
CA HIS A 35 6.33 -17.50 -2.37
C HIS A 35 5.17 -17.13 -1.42
N GLU A 36 4.57 -18.10 -0.74
CA GLU A 36 3.34 -17.89 0.05
C GLU A 36 3.48 -16.81 1.13
N ASN A 37 4.73 -16.49 1.52
CA ASN A 37 5.06 -15.42 2.46
C ASN A 37 5.02 -13.99 1.84
N ASP A 38 5.08 -13.88 0.51
CA ASP A 38 5.01 -12.61 -0.25
C ASP A 38 3.60 -12.33 -0.79
N LYS A 39 2.64 -13.21 -0.50
CA LYS A 39 1.21 -13.06 -0.85
C LYS A 39 0.48 -12.14 0.13
N GLN A 40 1.09 -11.02 0.50
CA GLN A 40 0.32 -9.89 1.00
C GLN A 40 -0.09 -9.08 -0.23
N PRO A 41 -1.38 -8.79 -0.45
CA PRO A 41 -1.74 -7.85 -1.50
C PRO A 41 -1.09 -6.52 -1.10
N ALA A 42 0.04 -6.21 -1.72
CA ALA A 42 0.63 -4.89 -1.67
C ALA A 42 -0.34 -3.96 -2.39
N SER A 43 -1.38 -3.51 -1.66
CA SER A 43 -1.93 -2.19 -1.90
C SER A 43 -0.73 -1.25 -1.93
N LEU A 44 -0.70 -0.30 -2.85
CA LEU A 44 0.34 0.75 -2.94
C LEU A 44 0.42 1.60 -1.65
N GLU A 45 -0.43 1.31 -0.67
CA GLU A 45 -0.49 1.90 0.64
C GLU A 45 0.40 1.11 1.61
N PRO A 46 1.30 1.78 2.36
CA PRO A 46 2.12 1.12 3.36
C PRO A 46 1.24 0.36 4.37
N PRO A 47 1.76 -0.67 5.07
CA PRO A 47 1.02 -1.36 6.13
C PRO A 47 0.80 -0.39 7.30
N LEU A 48 -0.20 0.48 7.17
CA LEU A 48 -0.64 1.38 8.23
C LEU A 48 -1.31 0.52 9.29
N SER A 49 -0.89 0.73 10.55
CA SER A 49 -1.52 0.06 11.68
C SER A 49 -3.04 0.28 11.65
N PRO A 50 -3.84 -0.70 12.10
CA PRO A 50 -5.29 -0.54 12.18
C PRO A 50 -5.72 0.74 12.93
N HIS A 51 -4.92 1.16 13.92
CA HIS A 51 -5.08 2.43 14.65
C HIS A 51 -4.92 3.66 13.77
N CYS A 52 -3.92 3.70 12.89
CA CYS A 52 -3.74 4.81 11.95
C CYS A 52 -4.94 4.93 11.00
N ARG A 53 -5.38 3.81 10.41
CA ARG A 53 -6.56 3.81 9.53
C ARG A 53 -7.84 4.24 10.25
N ALA A 54 -8.02 3.79 11.50
CA ALA A 54 -9.16 4.19 12.31
C ALA A 54 -9.16 5.70 12.60
N ARG A 55 -7.98 6.30 12.86
CA ARG A 55 -7.84 7.75 13.06
C ARG A 55 -8.21 8.54 11.82
N GLU A 56 -7.70 8.12 10.66
CA GLU A 56 -7.97 8.79 9.39
C GLU A 56 -9.46 8.70 9.01
N SER A 57 -10.03 7.51 9.15
CA SER A 57 -11.46 7.29 8.93
C SER A 57 -12.34 8.09 9.90
N HIS A 58 -11.94 8.21 11.17
CA HIS A 58 -12.64 9.08 12.12
C HIS A 58 -12.49 10.57 11.78
N ALA A 59 -11.34 11.00 11.27
CA ALA A 59 -11.13 12.39 10.87
C ALA A 59 -12.02 12.81 9.68
N ILE A 60 -12.37 11.87 8.79
CA ILE A 60 -13.23 12.11 7.64
C ILE A 60 -14.71 11.99 8.02
N PHE A 61 -15.08 10.93 8.74
CA PHE A 61 -16.48 10.54 8.92
C PHE A 61 -17.03 10.72 10.34
N HIS A 62 -16.19 11.12 11.31
CA HIS A 62 -16.58 11.31 12.71
C HIS A 62 -17.37 10.14 13.32
N GLN A 63 -16.99 8.91 12.97
CA GLN A 63 -17.65 7.69 13.44
C GLN A 63 -17.53 7.52 14.96
N ASN A 64 -18.55 6.90 15.57
CA ASN A 64 -18.52 6.59 17.01
C ASN A 64 -17.45 5.52 17.37
N ALA A 65 -17.06 5.48 18.64
CA ALA A 65 -15.99 4.58 19.11
C ALA A 65 -16.32 3.09 18.87
N ARG A 66 -17.59 2.70 18.97
CA ARG A 66 -18.00 1.30 18.76
C ARG A 66 -17.88 0.88 17.30
N GLY A 67 -18.24 1.76 16.37
CA GLY A 67 -18.10 1.56 14.93
C GLY A 67 -16.63 1.45 14.52
N LEU A 68 -15.76 2.30 15.08
CA LEU A 68 -14.31 2.21 14.84
C LEU A 68 -13.70 0.92 15.37
N ALA A 69 -14.05 0.51 16.58
CA ALA A 69 -13.57 -0.74 17.16
C ALA A 69 -13.96 -1.97 16.31
N GLN A 70 -15.19 -1.99 15.79
CA GLN A 70 -15.68 -3.08 14.95
C GLN A 70 -15.07 -3.09 13.54
N SER A 71 -15.01 -1.93 12.88
CA SER A 71 -14.52 -1.82 11.50
C SER A 71 -13.02 -2.01 11.36
N TYR A 72 -12.24 -1.55 12.35
CA TYR A 72 -10.78 -1.61 12.32
C TYR A 72 -10.19 -2.65 13.27
N ASN A 73 -11.02 -3.44 13.96
CA ASN A 73 -10.60 -4.46 14.93
C ASN A 73 -9.61 -3.91 15.98
N ILE A 74 -9.89 -2.71 16.51
CA ILE A 74 -9.09 -2.08 17.57
C ILE A 74 -9.79 -2.17 18.92
N ALA A 75 -9.04 -2.09 20.01
CA ALA A 75 -9.60 -2.07 21.35
C ALA A 75 -10.57 -0.89 21.52
N ILE A 76 -11.65 -1.09 22.27
CA ILE A 76 -12.65 -0.03 22.50
C ILE A 76 -12.06 1.21 23.19
N GLU A 77 -11.05 1.02 24.04
CA GLU A 77 -10.33 2.11 24.71
C GLU A 77 -9.51 2.95 23.73
N GLU A 78 -8.87 2.30 22.75
CA GLU A 78 -8.16 2.98 21.67
C GLU A 78 -9.14 3.76 20.78
N ALA A 79 -10.27 3.16 20.42
CA ALA A 79 -11.31 3.85 19.66
C ALA A 79 -11.89 5.05 20.43
N ARG A 80 -12.05 4.95 21.75
CA ARG A 80 -12.47 6.06 22.62
C ARG A 80 -11.41 7.16 22.66
N ALA A 81 -10.12 6.82 22.70
CA ALA A 81 -9.04 7.79 22.65
C ALA A 81 -9.06 8.59 21.34
N ILE A 82 -9.34 7.94 20.19
CA ILE A 82 -9.49 8.59 18.89
C ILE A 82 -10.63 9.61 18.92
N VAL A 83 -11.81 9.22 19.43
CA VAL A 83 -12.97 10.13 19.52
C VAL A 83 -12.72 11.27 20.52
N LYS A 84 -12.07 11.00 21.65
CA LYS A 84 -11.69 12.02 22.65
C LYS A 84 -10.66 13.01 22.11
N ALA A 85 -9.76 12.57 21.24
CA ALA A 85 -8.76 13.44 20.61
C ALA A 85 -9.36 14.33 19.49
N CYS A 86 -10.57 14.03 19.03
CA CYS A 86 -11.23 14.81 17.99
C CYS A 86 -11.83 16.10 18.58
N ALA A 87 -11.43 17.27 18.08
CA ALA A 87 -11.96 18.56 18.54
C ALA A 87 -13.49 18.71 18.33
N ILE A 88 -14.06 18.00 17.35
CA ILE A 88 -15.50 18.05 17.02
C ILE A 88 -16.27 17.08 17.93
N CYS A 89 -15.80 15.85 18.07
CA CYS A 89 -16.52 14.81 18.83
C CYS A 89 -16.27 14.88 20.34
N SER A 90 -15.13 15.44 20.79
CA SER A 90 -14.81 15.58 22.22
C SER A 90 -15.82 16.44 22.96
N HIS A 91 -16.35 17.48 22.31
CA HIS A 91 -17.35 18.37 22.90
C HIS A 91 -18.78 17.78 22.84
N HIS A 92 -19.03 16.84 21.92
CA HIS A 92 -20.35 16.22 21.73
C HIS A 92 -20.62 15.02 22.65
N ASN A 93 -19.59 14.39 23.21
CA ASN A 93 -19.74 13.24 24.11
C ASN A 93 -20.31 13.58 25.51
N LEU A 94 -20.69 14.84 25.78
CA LEU A 94 -21.32 15.24 27.03
C LEU A 94 -22.85 15.11 27.05
N GLY A 95 -23.51 14.67 25.97
CA GLY A 95 -24.96 14.53 26.03
C GLY A 95 -25.60 13.93 24.80
N LEU A 96 -25.64 12.60 24.75
CA LEU A 96 -26.75 11.85 24.17
C LEU A 96 -26.95 10.62 25.07
N GLY A 97 -27.72 10.84 26.13
CA GLY A 97 -28.34 9.77 26.93
C GLY A 97 -29.52 9.16 26.19
#